data_AF-A0A359H4U9-F1
#
_entry.id   AF-A0A359H4U9-F1
#
_cell.length_a   1.000
_cell.length_b   1.000
_cell.length_c   1.000
_cell.angle_alpha   90.00
_cell.angle_beta   90.00
_cell.angle_gamma   90.00
#
_symmetry.space_group_name_H-M   'P 1'
#
loop_
_entity.id
_entity.type
_entity.pdbx_description
1 polymer ?
#
loop_
_entity_poly.entity_id
_entity_poly.type
_entity_poly.pdbx_seq_one_letter_code
_entity_poly.pdbx_strand_id
1 'polypeptide(L)'
;MSAGFSRARYSRFPGRIPGEIRKIRNPWSFGEQVENSARKAIKLRYQMLPYFYSLLYGTTQNGQLIMRPIFYHTPTESALNPEFYETEFLIGPHLLLAPLMDTAPTRMFYLPLIT
;
A
#
# COMPACT_ATOMS: atom_id res chain seq x y z
N MET A 1 54.61 -4.89 13.73
CA MET A 1 54.21 -5.20 12.35
C MET A 1 52.97 -6.08 12.38
N SER A 2 51.78 -5.53 12.15
CA SER A 2 50.64 -6.23 11.55
C SER A 2 49.50 -5.23 11.34
N ALA A 3 48.96 -5.28 10.13
CA ALA A 3 48.00 -4.34 9.58
C ALA A 3 46.57 -4.57 10.12
N GLY A 4 45.77 -3.51 10.11
CA GLY A 4 44.33 -3.54 10.36
C GLY A 4 43.62 -2.44 9.60
N PHE A 5 43.65 -2.51 8.26
CA PHE A 5 42.98 -1.59 7.36
C PHE A 5 41.45 -1.75 7.50
N SER A 6 40.82 -0.92 8.34
CA SER A 6 39.36 -0.90 8.47
C SER A 6 38.74 -0.15 7.29
N ARG A 7 38.07 -0.88 6.40
CA ARG A 7 37.47 -0.40 5.15
C ARG A 7 36.36 0.63 5.42
N ALA A 8 36.56 1.85 4.94
CA ALA A 8 35.48 2.80 4.71
C ALA A 8 34.71 2.45 3.41
N ARG A 9 33.40 2.15 3.49
CA ARG A 9 32.36 2.28 2.42
C ARG A 9 31.00 2.18 3.14
N TYR A 10 30.03 3.10 3.06
CA TYR A 10 29.46 3.83 1.94
C TYR A 10 28.88 5.18 2.43
N SER A 11 29.20 6.28 1.74
CA SER A 11 28.37 7.48 1.73
C SER A 11 28.19 7.91 0.28
N ARG A 12 27.02 7.65 -0.30
CA ARG A 12 26.73 8.07 -1.68
C ARG A 12 25.28 8.51 -1.88
N PHE A 13 24.72 9.21 -0.89
CA PHE A 13 23.48 9.96 -1.06
C PHE A 13 23.66 11.34 -0.42
N PRO A 14 23.70 12.43 -1.21
CA PRO A 14 23.73 13.78 -0.65
C PRO A 14 22.33 14.13 -0.13
N GLY A 15 22.26 14.67 1.09
CA GLY A 15 21.02 15.06 1.77
C GLY A 15 20.96 14.79 3.28
N ARG A 16 22.06 14.32 3.90
CA ARG A 16 22.09 13.97 5.33
C ARG A 16 22.41 15.18 6.20
N ILE A 17 21.43 15.62 6.99
CA ILE A 17 21.65 16.51 8.13
C ILE A 17 22.52 15.76 9.16
N PRO A 18 23.68 16.28 9.60
CA PRO A 18 24.51 15.62 10.60
C PRO A 18 23.79 15.56 11.95
N GLY A 19 23.60 14.35 12.51
CA GLY A 19 23.08 14.16 13.87
C GLY A 19 21.86 13.23 13.98
N GLU A 20 21.08 13.05 12.91
CA GLU A 20 19.90 12.18 12.96
C GLU A 20 20.22 10.77 12.42
N ILE A 21 20.27 9.77 13.30
CA ILE A 21 20.29 8.37 12.89
C ILE A 21 18.87 8.01 12.47
N ARG A 22 18.63 7.90 11.17
CA ARG A 22 17.35 7.44 10.62
C ARG A 22 17.03 6.08 11.23
N LYS A 23 16.04 6.01 12.13
CA LYS A 23 15.58 4.74 12.70
C LYS A 23 15.07 3.86 11.56
N ILE A 24 15.59 2.65 11.46
CA ILE A 24 15.15 1.66 10.49
C ILE A 24 13.70 1.29 10.82
N ARG A 25 12.79 1.42 9.85
CA ARG A 25 11.34 1.21 10.04
C ARG A 25 10.93 -0.21 9.66
N ASN A 26 11.52 -1.20 10.32
CA ASN A 26 11.12 -2.60 10.11
C ASN A 26 10.02 -3.00 11.10
N PRO A 27 9.10 -3.92 10.75
CA PRO A 27 8.01 -4.34 11.64
C PRO A 27 8.49 -4.83 13.01
N TRP A 28 9.62 -5.55 13.07
CA TRP A 28 10.21 -6.06 14.32
C TRP A 28 10.87 -4.98 15.18
N SER A 29 11.03 -3.75 14.68
CA SER A 29 11.60 -2.63 15.43
C SER A 29 10.57 -1.90 16.31
N PHE A 30 9.27 -2.19 16.15
CA PHE A 30 8.17 -1.51 16.85
C PHE A 30 7.49 -2.35 17.94
N GLY A 31 7.99 -3.56 18.20
CA GLY A 31 7.44 -4.48 19.19
C GLY A 31 6.48 -5.54 18.61
N GLU A 32 6.11 -6.50 19.46
CA GLU A 32 5.41 -7.72 19.05
C GLU A 32 4.02 -7.46 18.45
N GLN A 33 3.27 -6.48 18.97
CA GLN A 33 1.93 -6.16 18.47
C GLN A 33 1.95 -5.69 17.01
N VAL A 34 2.90 -4.81 16.67
CA VAL A 34 3.07 -4.29 15.31
C VAL A 34 3.57 -5.40 14.38
N GLU A 35 4.51 -6.22 14.85
CA GLU A 35 5.01 -7.36 14.09
C GLU A 35 3.89 -8.36 13.76
N ASN A 36 3.03 -8.69 14.72
CA ASN A 36 1.91 -9.60 14.54
C ASN A 36 0.88 -9.05 13.54
N SER A 37 0.57 -7.75 13.59
CA SER A 37 -0.30 -7.09 12.60
C SER A 37 0.31 -7.09 11.21
N ALA A 38 1.60 -6.78 11.08
CA ALA A 38 2.32 -6.85 9.81
C ALA A 38 2.34 -8.28 9.25
N ARG A 39 2.56 -9.28 10.09
CA ARG A 39 2.53 -10.70 9.69
C ARG A 39 1.17 -11.11 9.14
N LYS A 40 0.06 -10.66 9.76
CA LYS A 40 -1.31 -10.90 9.26
C LYS A 40 -1.51 -10.24 7.88
N ALA A 41 -1.13 -8.98 7.73
CA ALA A 41 -1.25 -8.26 6.46
C ALA A 41 -0.43 -8.92 5.33
N ILE A 42 0.80 -9.35 5.63
CA ILE A 42 1.65 -10.06 4.68
C ILE A 42 0.99 -11.39 4.27
N LYS A 43 0.53 -12.21 5.23
CA LYS A 43 -0.16 -13.48 4.91
C LYS A 43 -1.36 -13.27 4.00
N LEU A 44 -2.20 -12.26 4.29
CA LEU A 44 -3.35 -11.91 3.45
C LEU A 44 -2.91 -11.56 2.02
N ARG A 45 -1.87 -10.75 1.86
CA ARG A 45 -1.32 -10.42 0.54
C ARG A 45 -0.90 -11.67 -0.24
N TYR A 46 -0.23 -12.61 0.42
CA TYR A 46 0.20 -13.85 -0.23
C TYR A 46 -0.98 -14.75 -0.63
N GLN A 47 -2.06 -14.79 0.16
CA GLN A 47 -3.30 -15.47 -0.22
C GLN A 47 -3.95 -14.85 -1.45
N MET A 48 -3.83 -13.53 -1.62
CA MET A 48 -4.41 -12.78 -2.74
C MET A 48 -3.51 -12.72 -3.98
N LEU A 49 -2.30 -13.30 -3.96
CA LEU A 49 -1.40 -13.28 -5.11
C LEU A 49 -2.02 -13.80 -6.41
N PRO A 50 -2.79 -14.91 -6.42
CA PRO A 50 -3.42 -15.40 -7.65
C PRO A 50 -4.35 -14.36 -8.28
N TYR A 51 -5.09 -13.62 -7.45
CA TYR A 51 -6.00 -12.56 -7.91
C TYR A 51 -5.23 -11.42 -8.59
N PHE A 52 -4.18 -10.91 -7.95
CA PHE A 52 -3.35 -9.86 -8.55
C PHE A 52 -2.67 -10.31 -9.83
N TYR A 53 -2.25 -11.58 -9.91
CA TYR A 53 -1.65 -12.14 -11.11
C TYR A 53 -2.63 -12.18 -12.28
N SER A 54 -3.88 -12.62 -12.05
CA SER A 54 -4.94 -12.58 -13.05
C SER A 54 -5.26 -11.16 -13.52
N LEU A 55 -5.29 -10.19 -12.60
CA LEU A 55 -5.51 -8.78 -12.97
C LEU A 55 -4.37 -8.23 -13.84
N LEU A 56 -3.11 -8.48 -13.45
CA LEU A 56 -1.94 -8.09 -14.23
C LEU A 56 -1.97 -8.69 -15.63
N TYR A 57 -2.30 -9.98 -15.74
CA TYR A 57 -2.47 -10.64 -17.03
C TYR A 57 -3.54 -9.93 -17.86
N GLY A 58 -4.74 -9.68 -17.31
CA GLY A 58 -5.80 -8.95 -18.00
C GLY A 58 -5.39 -7.54 -18.47
N THR A 59 -4.60 -6.81 -17.67
CA THR A 59 -4.04 -5.51 -18.05
C THR A 59 -3.08 -5.63 -19.24
N THR A 60 -2.22 -6.64 -19.29
CA THR A 60 -1.29 -6.81 -20.42
C THR A 60 -2.00 -7.14 -21.74
N GLN A 61 -3.11 -7.89 -21.69
CA GLN A 61 -3.85 -8.28 -22.89
C GLN A 61 -4.80 -7.19 -23.38
N ASN A 62 -5.56 -6.58 -22.45
CA ASN A 62 -6.69 -5.71 -22.78
C ASN A 62 -6.48 -4.24 -22.40
N GLY A 63 -5.36 -3.89 -21.76
CA GLY A 63 -5.10 -2.53 -21.25
C GLY A 63 -5.99 -2.12 -20.07
N GLN A 64 -6.66 -3.07 -19.42
CA GLN A 64 -7.57 -2.76 -18.30
C GLN A 64 -6.82 -2.23 -17.07
N LEU A 65 -7.40 -1.26 -16.38
CA LEU A 65 -6.86 -0.73 -15.13
C LEU A 65 -6.97 -1.76 -13.99
N ILE A 66 -5.88 -1.94 -13.23
CA ILE A 66 -5.84 -2.77 -12.02
C ILE A 66 -6.48 -2.01 -10.85
N MET A 67 -6.02 -0.78 -10.64
CA MET A 67 -6.62 0.17 -9.70
C MET A 67 -7.60 1.04 -10.48
N ARG A 68 -8.88 0.93 -10.14
CA ARG A 68 -9.99 1.63 -10.79
C ARG A 68 -10.57 2.62 -9.79
N PRO A 69 -10.73 3.91 -10.13
CA PRO A 69 -11.46 4.84 -9.26
C PRO A 69 -12.92 4.38 -9.12
N ILE A 70 -13.58 4.73 -8.01
CA ILE A 70 -14.95 4.27 -7.72
C ILE A 70 -15.98 4.68 -8.79
N PHE A 71 -15.79 5.84 -9.43
CA PHE A 71 -16.66 6.34 -10.49
C PHE A 71 -16.39 5.69 -11.87
N TYR A 72 -15.44 4.75 -11.97
CA TYR A 72 -15.04 4.15 -13.25
C TYR A 72 -16.18 3.36 -13.92
N HIS A 73 -16.98 2.63 -13.14
CA HIS A 73 -18.09 1.81 -13.67
C HIS A 73 -19.43 2.54 -13.64
N THR A 74 -19.68 3.30 -12.57
CA THR A 74 -20.96 3.99 -12.35
C THR A 74 -20.70 5.41 -11.86
N PRO A 75 -20.76 6.42 -12.75
CA PRO A 75 -20.64 7.82 -12.36
C PRO A 75 -21.96 8.30 -11.76
N THR A 76 -22.20 7.97 -10.49
CA THR A 76 -23.30 8.53 -9.69
C THR A 76 -22.82 9.77 -8.94
N GLU A 77 -23.75 10.65 -8.52
CA GLU A 77 -23.40 11.84 -7.72
C GLU A 77 -22.61 11.48 -6.46
N SER A 78 -22.96 10.37 -5.80
CA SER A 78 -22.22 9.89 -4.63
C SER A 78 -20.81 9.37 -4.98
N ALA A 79 -20.62 8.72 -6.13
CA ALA A 79 -19.30 8.25 -6.56
C ALA A 79 -18.36 9.40 -7.00
N LEU A 80 -18.92 10.57 -7.33
CA LEU A 80 -18.18 11.78 -7.69
C LEU A 80 -17.87 12.67 -6.47
N ASN A 81 -18.27 12.28 -5.26
CA ASN A 81 -17.93 13.02 -4.06
C ASN A 81 -16.42 12.86 -3.75
N PRO A 82 -15.66 13.97 -3.60
CA PRO A 82 -14.22 13.96 -3.30
C PRO A 82 -13.84 13.16 -2.05
N GLU A 83 -14.71 13.13 -1.03
CA GLU A 83 -14.46 12.38 0.18
C GLU A 83 -14.27 10.87 -0.10
N PHE A 84 -15.02 10.33 -1.07
CA PHE A 84 -14.97 8.92 -1.42
C PHE A 84 -13.95 8.63 -2.52
N TYR A 85 -13.93 9.36 -3.65
CA TYR A 85 -13.06 8.97 -4.77
C TYR A 85 -11.57 9.19 -4.53
N GLU A 86 -11.19 10.09 -3.60
CA GLU A 86 -9.78 10.33 -3.25
C GLU A 86 -9.25 9.30 -2.26
N THR A 87 -10.13 8.70 -1.47
CA THR A 87 -9.76 7.80 -0.38
C THR A 87 -10.03 6.33 -0.69
N GLU A 88 -10.92 6.04 -1.66
CA GLU A 88 -11.37 4.70 -2.02
C GLU A 88 -11.06 4.38 -3.47
N PHE A 89 -10.71 3.12 -3.72
CA PHE A 89 -10.57 2.62 -5.08
C PHE A 89 -10.88 1.13 -5.14
N LEU A 90 -11.30 0.70 -6.32
CA LEU A 90 -11.51 -0.69 -6.64
C LEU A 90 -10.20 -1.30 -7.15
N ILE A 91 -9.88 -2.50 -6.68
CA ILE A 91 -8.84 -3.34 -7.25
C ILE A 91 -9.59 -4.39 -8.08
N GLY A 92 -9.43 -4.32 -9.39
CA GLY A 92 -10.20 -5.15 -10.31
C GLY A 92 -11.72 -4.94 -10.16
N PRO A 93 -12.53 -5.98 -10.47
CA PRO A 93 -13.98 -5.89 -10.39
C PRO A 93 -14.58 -6.29 -9.02
N HIS A 94 -13.80 -6.88 -8.11
CA HIS A 94 -14.35 -7.62 -6.95
C HIS A 94 -13.84 -7.14 -5.60
N LEU A 95 -12.89 -6.20 -5.55
CA LEU A 95 -12.28 -5.76 -4.30
C LEU A 95 -12.36 -4.24 -4.17
N LEU A 96 -12.99 -3.76 -3.10
CA LEU A 96 -12.99 -2.35 -2.71
C LEU A 96 -11.95 -2.13 -1.62
N LEU A 97 -11.02 -1.20 -1.83
CA LEU A 97 -10.07 -0.76 -0.83
C LEU A 97 -10.54 0.53 -0.16
N ALA A 98 -10.65 0.47 1.16
CA ALA A 98 -11.15 1.55 2.01
C ALA A 98 -10.27 1.74 3.26
N PRO A 99 -9.10 2.40 3.15
CA PRO A 99 -8.15 2.55 4.26
C PRO A 99 -8.56 3.64 5.27
N LEU A 100 -8.34 3.40 6.57
CA LEU A 100 -8.45 4.46 7.57
C LEU A 100 -7.25 5.44 7.41
N MET A 101 -7.53 6.68 7.01
CA MET A 101 -6.48 7.71 6.80
C MET A 101 -6.17 8.50 8.07
N ASP A 102 -7.19 8.73 8.90
CA ASP A 102 -7.08 9.47 10.15
C ASP A 102 -6.95 8.54 11.36
N THR A 103 -6.67 9.12 12.52
CA THR A 103 -6.67 8.42 13.82
C THR A 103 -8.06 7.98 14.27
N ALA A 104 -9.11 8.29 13.49
CA ALA A 104 -10.47 7.88 13.76
C ALA A 104 -10.62 6.34 13.64
N PRO A 105 -11.30 5.69 14.59
CA PRO A 105 -11.48 4.23 14.57
C PRO A 105 -12.51 3.75 13.52
N THR A 106 -13.38 4.64 13.06
CA THR A 106 -14.49 4.35 12.15
C THR A 106 -14.53 5.37 11.04
N ARG A 107 -14.87 4.93 9.83
CA ARG A 107 -15.15 5.80 8.68
C ARG A 107 -16.36 5.29 7.91
N MET A 108 -17.07 6.21 7.27
CA MET A 108 -18.09 5.87 6.27
C MET A 108 -17.39 5.61 4.94
N PHE A 109 -17.92 4.67 4.15
CA PHE A 109 -17.41 4.37 2.81
C PHE A 109 -18.54 4.19 1.81
N TYR A 110 -18.26 4.40 0.53
CA TYR A 110 -19.23 4.24 -0.53
C TYR A 110 -19.10 2.85 -1.16
N LEU A 111 -20.20 2.09 -1.17
CA LEU A 111 -20.25 0.80 -1.86
C LEU A 111 -20.93 0.99 -3.22
N PRO A 112 -20.20 0.91 -4.35
CA PRO A 112 -20.82 0.94 -5.66
C PRO A 112 -21.66 -0.32 -5.87
N LEU A 113 -22.85 -0.15 -6.44
CA LEU A 113 -23.66 -1.28 -6.89
C LEU A 113 -22.98 -1.88 -8.14
N ILE A 114 -22.37 -3.05 -7.97
CA ILE A 114 -21.74 -3.78 -9.08
C ILE A 114 -22.86 -4.58 -9.76
N THR A 115 -23.17 -4.24 -11.02
CA THR A 115 -24.11 -5.00 -11.88
C THR A 115 -23.35 -6.03 -12.70
#